data_AF-A0A7W1H648-F1
#
_entry.id   AF-A0A7W1H648-F1
#
_cell.length_a   1.000
_cell.length_b   1.000
_cell.length_c   1.000
_cell.angle_alpha   90.00
_cell.angle_beta   90.00
_cell.angle_gamma   90.00
#
_symmetry.space_group_name_H-M   'P 1'
#
loop_
_entity.id
_entity.type
_entity.pdbx_description
1 polymer ?
#
loop_
_entity_poly.entity_id
_entity_poly.type
_entity_poly.pdbx_seq_one_letter_code
_entity_poly.pdbx_strand_id
1 'polypeptide(L)'
;MDNAGNRSADFAAVPSLGRSLLTGSLGFCFVSLCVFVTVAFAERWMYKHLGLFGAYLAWTVLFILLGGGVLAPLVVRRWQTPRFYLLFAAAFFAYAAGWVGAYFVLRGVAGEWIGSLAGSLLMGLVLAAGFGVARSALNLSAMLFVANSLGYFLGSAVNDSIGGKAGMLLWGLMYGLCLGAGLGAVLHFAQARGARKG
;
A
#
# COMPACT_ATOMS: atom_id res chain seq x y z
N MET A 1 -38.47 -18.38 3.72
CA MET A 1 -38.36 -17.34 4.78
C MET A 1 -36.92 -17.35 5.30
N ASP A 2 -35.92 -17.23 4.41
CA ASP A 2 -34.53 -17.65 4.70
C ASP A 2 -33.45 -16.59 4.39
N ASN A 3 -33.79 -15.31 4.51
CA ASN A 3 -32.85 -14.22 4.18
C ASN A 3 -32.20 -13.53 5.39
N ALA A 4 -32.61 -13.86 6.62
CA ALA A 4 -32.07 -13.26 7.84
C ALA A 4 -30.79 -13.96 8.33
N GLY A 5 -30.70 -15.28 8.20
CA GLY A 5 -29.54 -16.07 8.68
C GLY A 5 -28.27 -15.90 7.85
N ASN A 6 -28.39 -15.53 6.58
CA ASN A 6 -27.24 -15.42 5.67
C ASN A 6 -26.47 -14.08 5.83
N ARG A 7 -27.16 -12.99 6.22
CA ARG A 7 -26.53 -11.68 6.41
C ARG A 7 -25.66 -11.61 7.66
N SER A 8 -26.04 -12.30 8.73
CA SER A 8 -25.26 -12.37 9.98
C SER A 8 -23.95 -13.15 9.81
N ALA A 9 -23.91 -14.15 8.91
CA ALA A 9 -22.69 -14.88 8.57
C ALA A 9 -21.69 -14.03 7.77
N ASP A 10 -22.17 -13.13 6.91
CA ASP A 10 -21.31 -12.26 6.09
C ASP A 10 -20.59 -11.17 6.91
N PHE A 11 -21.21 -10.61 7.96
CA PHE A 11 -20.53 -9.66 8.86
C PHE A 11 -19.50 -10.31 9.78
N ALA A 12 -19.69 -11.59 10.15
CA ALA A 12 -18.72 -12.36 10.92
C ALA A 12 -17.41 -12.62 10.15
N ALA A 13 -17.39 -12.34 8.84
CA ALA A 13 -16.26 -12.68 7.98
C ALA A 13 -15.20 -11.56 7.85
N VAL A 14 -15.53 -10.29 8.09
CA VAL A 14 -14.55 -9.19 7.96
C VAL A 14 -13.56 -9.23 9.14
N PRO A 15 -12.24 -9.29 8.91
CA PRO A 15 -11.26 -9.26 9.98
C PRO A 15 -11.41 -8.00 10.84
N SER A 16 -11.21 -8.12 12.15
CA SER A 16 -11.24 -6.96 13.07
C SER A 16 -10.20 -5.92 12.68
N LEU A 17 -10.45 -4.64 12.98
CA LEU A 17 -9.52 -3.56 12.65
C LEU A 17 -8.11 -3.82 13.21
N GLY A 18 -8.00 -4.25 14.47
CA GLY A 18 -6.71 -4.57 15.08
C GLY A 18 -5.96 -5.68 14.34
N ARG A 19 -6.66 -6.74 13.89
CA ARG A 19 -6.06 -7.80 13.08
C ARG A 19 -5.61 -7.27 11.72
N SER A 20 -6.43 -6.47 11.04
CA SER A 20 -6.08 -5.88 9.75
C SER A 20 -4.88 -4.93 9.85
N LEU A 21 -4.83 -4.10 10.90
CA LEU A 21 -3.69 -3.23 11.19
C LEU A 21 -2.43 -4.05 11.43
N LEU A 22 -2.48 -5.07 12.29
CA LEU A 22 -1.32 -5.90 12.63
C LEU A 22 -0.81 -6.68 11.41
N THR A 23 -1.69 -7.40 10.72
CA THR A 23 -1.32 -8.18 9.53
C THR A 23 -0.85 -7.26 8.40
N GLY A 24 -1.51 -6.12 8.18
CA GLY A 24 -1.10 -5.13 7.19
C GLY A 24 0.28 -4.57 7.51
N SER A 25 0.52 -4.13 8.74
CA SER A 25 1.81 -3.56 9.17
C SER A 25 2.94 -4.57 9.06
N LEU A 26 2.79 -5.76 9.65
CA LEU A 26 3.85 -6.78 9.65
C LEU A 26 4.09 -7.35 8.25
N GLY A 27 3.02 -7.66 7.53
CA GLY A 27 3.09 -8.18 6.17
C GLY A 27 3.76 -7.18 5.23
N PHE A 28 3.32 -5.92 5.23
CA PHE A 28 3.88 -4.91 4.35
C PHE A 28 5.26 -4.41 4.80
N CYS A 29 5.59 -4.49 6.09
CA CYS A 29 6.96 -4.31 6.59
C CYS A 29 7.90 -5.36 5.97
N PHE A 30 7.50 -6.63 5.96
CA PHE A 30 8.29 -7.68 5.31
C PHE A 30 8.46 -7.40 3.81
N VAL A 31 7.39 -7.06 3.10
CA VAL A 31 7.43 -6.68 1.67
C VAL A 31 8.39 -5.52 1.43
N SER A 32 8.27 -4.47 2.22
CA SER A 32 9.12 -3.28 2.12
C SER A 32 10.58 -3.66 2.35
N LEU A 33 10.90 -4.44 3.40
CA LEU A 33 12.27 -4.90 3.62
C LEU A 33 12.82 -5.69 2.43
N CYS A 34 12.05 -6.58 1.81
CA CYS A 34 12.48 -7.27 0.59
C CYS A 34 12.84 -6.29 -0.53
N VAL A 35 12.03 -5.26 -0.76
CA VAL A 35 12.32 -4.24 -1.77
C VAL A 35 13.54 -3.41 -1.38
N PHE A 36 13.61 -2.93 -0.14
CA PHE A 36 14.68 -2.05 0.33
C PHE A 36 16.02 -2.76 0.49
N VAL A 37 16.05 -4.09 0.63
CA VAL A 37 17.27 -4.89 0.42
C VAL A 37 17.78 -4.73 -1.01
N THR A 38 16.91 -4.79 -2.02
CA THR A 38 17.35 -4.56 -3.41
C THR A 38 17.82 -3.13 -3.63
N VAL A 39 17.21 -2.14 -2.98
CA VAL A 39 17.69 -0.74 -3.03
C VAL A 39 19.07 -0.65 -2.37
N ALA A 40 19.21 -1.10 -1.13
CA ALA A 40 20.44 -0.96 -0.35
C ALA A 40 21.65 -1.69 -0.96
N PHE A 41 21.43 -2.82 -1.64
CA PHE A 41 22.52 -3.70 -2.11
C PHE A 41 22.62 -3.79 -3.63
N ALA A 42 21.53 -3.62 -4.37
CA ALA A 42 21.47 -3.84 -5.82
C ALA A 42 21.14 -2.58 -6.64
N GLU A 43 20.86 -1.42 -6.03
CA GLU A 43 20.47 -0.20 -6.75
C GLU A 43 21.42 0.17 -7.89
N ARG A 44 22.73 0.25 -7.61
CA ARG A 44 23.72 0.60 -8.63
C ARG A 44 23.73 -0.38 -9.80
N TRP A 45 23.57 -1.67 -9.51
CA TRP A 45 23.49 -2.71 -10.53
C TRP A 45 22.19 -2.57 -11.34
N MET A 46 21.06 -2.36 -10.68
CA MET A 46 19.76 -2.18 -11.32
C MET A 46 19.75 -0.95 -12.23
N TYR A 47 20.28 0.19 -11.78
CA TYR A 47 20.39 1.38 -12.63
C TYR A 47 21.32 1.17 -13.82
N LYS A 48 22.43 0.43 -13.65
CA LYS A 48 23.35 0.14 -14.75
C LYS A 48 22.73 -0.77 -15.83
N HIS A 49 21.94 -1.77 -15.43
CA HIS A 49 21.45 -2.81 -16.34
C HIS A 49 19.99 -2.63 -16.78
N LEU A 50 19.13 -2.07 -15.94
CA LEU A 50 17.70 -1.85 -16.23
C LEU A 50 17.40 -0.39 -16.56
N GLY A 51 18.35 0.52 -16.31
CA GLY A 51 18.12 1.96 -16.37
C GLY A 51 17.22 2.45 -15.22
N LEU A 52 16.96 3.76 -15.23
CA LEU A 52 16.12 4.41 -14.22
C LEU A 52 14.70 3.81 -14.19
N PHE A 53 14.00 3.85 -15.32
CA PHE A 53 12.62 3.36 -15.41
C PHE A 53 12.50 1.86 -15.15
N GLY A 54 13.46 1.06 -15.61
CA GLY A 54 13.45 -0.38 -15.37
C GLY A 54 13.65 -0.74 -13.90
N ALA A 55 14.48 -0.01 -13.16
CA ALA A 55 14.64 -0.20 -11.72
C ALA A 55 13.34 0.14 -10.96
N TYR A 56 12.72 1.28 -11.25
CA TYR A 56 11.44 1.67 -10.63
C TYR A 56 10.31 0.68 -10.97
N LEU A 57 10.27 0.19 -12.21
CA LEU A 57 9.30 -0.83 -12.62
C LEU A 57 9.53 -2.15 -11.85
N ALA A 58 10.78 -2.59 -11.71
CA ALA A 58 11.12 -3.81 -10.96
C ALA A 58 10.70 -3.71 -9.49
N TRP A 59 10.98 -2.58 -8.81
CA TRP A 59 10.53 -2.36 -7.43
C TRP A 59 9.00 -2.30 -7.33
N THR A 60 8.33 -1.67 -8.30
CA THR A 60 6.86 -1.63 -8.37
C THR A 60 6.29 -3.05 -8.49
N VAL A 61 6.86 -3.89 -9.37
CA VAL A 61 6.45 -5.28 -9.53
C VAL A 61 6.66 -6.07 -8.23
N LEU A 62 7.79 -5.91 -7.54
CA LEU A 62 8.04 -6.57 -6.26
C LEU A 62 7.01 -6.17 -5.20
N PHE A 63 6.72 -4.88 -5.08
CA PHE A 63 5.66 -4.40 -4.18
C PHE A 63 4.29 -4.97 -4.52
N ILE A 64 3.93 -5.03 -5.80
CA ILE A 64 2.64 -5.58 -6.25
C ILE A 64 2.53 -7.06 -5.91
N LEU A 65 3.53 -7.86 -6.27
CA LEU A 65 3.47 -9.32 -6.13
C LEU A 65 3.50 -9.74 -4.65
N LEU A 66 4.46 -9.20 -3.89
CA LEU A 66 4.62 -9.54 -2.48
C LEU A 66 3.53 -8.89 -1.63
N GLY A 67 3.19 -7.62 -1.90
CA GLY A 67 2.12 -6.87 -1.24
C GLY A 67 0.75 -7.51 -1.44
N GLY A 68 0.42 -7.90 -2.67
CA GLY A 68 -0.80 -8.63 -2.97
C GLY A 68 -0.89 -9.94 -2.19
N GLY A 69 0.23 -10.66 -2.07
CA GLY A 69 0.28 -11.92 -1.32
C GLY A 69 0.09 -11.77 0.18
N VAL A 70 0.74 -10.81 0.81
CA VAL A 70 0.61 -10.61 2.27
C VAL A 70 -0.74 -10.00 2.65
N LEU A 71 -1.38 -9.22 1.77
CA LEU A 71 -2.67 -8.58 2.04
C LEU A 71 -3.88 -9.42 1.62
N ALA A 72 -3.72 -10.38 0.70
CA ALA A 72 -4.83 -11.23 0.24
C ALA A 72 -5.61 -11.93 1.37
N PRO A 73 -4.96 -12.43 2.45
CA PRO A 73 -5.68 -13.04 3.58
C PRO A 73 -6.61 -12.08 4.35
N LEU A 74 -6.46 -10.77 4.18
CA LEU A 74 -7.33 -9.76 4.80
C LEU A 74 -8.65 -9.56 4.05
N VAL A 75 -8.81 -10.15 2.87
CA VAL A 75 -9.98 -9.97 2.00
C VAL A 75 -10.92 -11.17 2.06
N VAL A 76 -12.20 -10.90 2.32
CA VAL A 76 -13.23 -11.92 2.57
C VAL A 76 -13.63 -12.72 1.32
N ARG A 77 -14.05 -13.97 1.60
CA ARG A 77 -14.15 -15.20 0.79
C ARG A 77 -14.84 -15.19 -0.59
N ARG A 78 -15.28 -14.05 -1.15
CA ARG A 78 -15.97 -14.04 -2.45
C ARG A 78 -15.08 -13.69 -3.67
N TRP A 79 -13.79 -13.37 -3.46
CA TRP A 79 -12.87 -12.84 -4.51
C TRP A 79 -11.40 -13.35 -4.41
N GLN A 80 -11.17 -14.49 -3.75
CA GLN A 80 -10.00 -14.78 -2.89
C GLN A 80 -8.58 -14.81 -3.45
N THR A 81 -8.29 -14.49 -4.72
CA THR A 81 -6.87 -14.31 -5.07
C THR A 81 -6.68 -13.48 -6.32
N PRO A 82 -7.05 -13.94 -7.53
CA PRO A 82 -6.62 -13.26 -8.76
C PRO A 82 -7.23 -11.87 -8.88
N ARG A 83 -8.50 -11.69 -8.48
CA ARG A 83 -9.17 -10.39 -8.59
C ARG A 83 -8.66 -9.37 -7.58
N PHE A 84 -8.38 -9.80 -6.34
CA PHE A 84 -7.74 -8.92 -5.37
C PHE A 84 -6.32 -8.55 -5.82
N TYR A 85 -5.55 -9.51 -6.32
CA TYR A 85 -4.23 -9.25 -6.88
C TYR A 85 -4.28 -8.23 -8.02
N LEU A 86 -5.22 -8.37 -8.96
CA LEU A 86 -5.41 -7.40 -10.04
C LEU A 86 -5.83 -6.03 -9.52
N LEU A 87 -6.74 -5.98 -8.54
CA LEU A 87 -7.16 -4.72 -7.92
C LEU A 87 -6.00 -4.04 -7.18
N PHE A 88 -5.24 -4.80 -6.40
CA PHE A 88 -4.09 -4.30 -5.68
C PHE A 88 -2.98 -3.87 -6.64
N ALA A 89 -2.72 -4.64 -7.70
CA ALA A 89 -1.80 -4.29 -8.77
C ALA A 89 -2.18 -2.97 -9.42
N ALA A 90 -3.45 -2.80 -9.80
CA ALA A 90 -3.94 -1.55 -10.36
C ALA A 90 -3.82 -0.39 -9.38
N ALA A 91 -4.17 -0.60 -8.10
CA ALA A 91 -4.12 0.43 -7.07
C ALA A 91 -2.68 0.87 -6.78
N PHE A 92 -1.76 -0.09 -6.61
CA PHE A 92 -0.36 0.20 -6.32
C PHE A 92 0.39 0.74 -7.55
N PHE A 93 0.03 0.30 -8.76
CA PHE A 93 0.56 0.90 -9.98
C PHE A 93 0.12 2.36 -10.12
N ALA A 94 -1.16 2.66 -9.85
CA ALA A 94 -1.65 4.04 -9.85
C ALA A 94 -0.97 4.89 -8.77
N TYR A 95 -0.74 4.32 -7.59
CA TYR A 95 0.10 4.93 -6.55
C TYR A 95 1.49 5.28 -7.07
N ALA A 96 2.20 4.28 -7.61
CA ALA A 96 3.58 4.43 -8.09
C ALA A 96 3.68 5.45 -9.23
N ALA A 97 2.75 5.43 -10.17
CA ALA A 97 2.71 6.39 -11.27
C ALA A 97 2.48 7.82 -10.77
N GLY A 98 1.54 8.03 -9.84
CA GLY A 98 1.30 9.34 -9.23
C GLY A 98 2.50 9.85 -8.44
N TRP A 99 3.10 8.98 -7.63
CA TRP A 99 4.30 9.28 -6.86
C TRP A 99 5.48 9.67 -7.76
N VAL A 100 5.83 8.79 -8.69
CA VAL A 100 6.99 8.95 -9.59
C VAL A 100 6.81 10.18 -10.49
N GLY A 101 5.60 10.39 -11.02
CA GLY A 101 5.28 11.56 -11.82
C GLY A 101 5.48 12.86 -11.03
N ALA A 102 4.90 12.96 -9.83
CA ALA A 102 5.06 14.15 -8.99
C ALA A 102 6.52 14.39 -8.59
N TYR A 103 7.24 13.33 -8.21
CA TYR A 103 8.63 13.39 -7.79
C TYR A 103 9.54 13.96 -8.89
N PHE A 104 9.38 13.49 -10.14
CA PHE A 104 10.21 13.96 -11.25
C PHE A 104 9.82 15.35 -11.76
N VAL A 105 8.54 15.73 -11.67
CA VAL A 105 8.04 17.02 -12.17
C VAL A 105 8.36 18.16 -11.20
N LEU A 106 8.04 18.01 -9.92
CA LEU A 106 8.12 19.12 -8.95
C LEU A 106 9.47 19.18 -8.21
N ARG A 107 10.17 18.04 -8.09
CA ARG A 107 11.46 17.85 -7.42
C ARG A 107 11.50 18.31 -5.96
N GLY A 108 12.46 17.78 -5.20
CA GLY A 108 12.66 18.10 -3.79
C GLY A 108 11.43 17.86 -2.91
N VAL A 109 11.38 18.57 -1.78
CA VAL A 109 10.35 18.39 -0.74
C VAL A 109 8.93 18.60 -1.27
N ALA A 110 8.73 19.54 -2.21
CA ALA A 110 7.43 19.75 -2.84
C ALA A 110 6.98 18.52 -3.63
N GLY A 111 7.89 17.91 -4.42
CA GLY A 111 7.60 16.67 -5.13
C GLY A 111 7.29 15.49 -4.21
N GLU A 112 7.93 15.41 -3.05
CA GLU A 112 7.67 14.37 -2.05
C GLU A 112 6.27 14.50 -1.43
N TRP A 113 5.88 15.70 -1.00
CA TRP A 113 4.54 15.93 -0.46
C TRP A 113 3.44 15.70 -1.50
N ILE A 114 3.62 16.25 -2.71
CA ILE A 114 2.64 16.09 -3.79
C ILE A 114 2.62 14.65 -4.28
N GLY A 115 3.75 13.95 -4.33
CA GLY A 115 3.82 12.53 -4.66
C GLY A 115 3.09 11.68 -3.63
N SER A 116 3.27 11.96 -2.34
CA SER A 116 2.55 11.30 -1.25
C SER A 116 1.04 11.47 -1.38
N LEU A 117 0.60 12.71 -1.63
CA LEU A 117 -0.81 13.02 -1.82
C LEU A 117 -1.38 12.35 -3.08
N ALA A 118 -0.74 12.55 -4.23
CA ALA A 118 -1.21 12.05 -5.53
C ALA A 118 -1.26 10.52 -5.54
N GLY A 119 -0.19 9.85 -5.09
CA GLY A 119 -0.15 8.40 -5.01
C GLY A 119 -1.25 7.85 -4.11
N SER A 120 -1.42 8.41 -2.91
CA SER A 120 -2.43 7.96 -1.94
C SER A 120 -3.86 8.23 -2.43
N LEU A 121 -4.09 9.36 -3.11
CA LEU A 121 -5.36 9.68 -3.72
C LEU A 121 -5.73 8.64 -4.78
N LEU A 122 -4.83 8.39 -5.73
CA LEU A 122 -5.04 7.42 -6.81
C LEU A 122 -5.26 6.01 -6.27
N MET A 123 -4.45 5.57 -5.30
CA MET A 123 -4.61 4.26 -4.68
C MET A 123 -5.97 4.11 -3.99
N GLY A 124 -6.34 5.11 -3.17
CA GLY A 124 -7.60 5.11 -2.45
C GLY A 124 -8.81 5.13 -3.37
N LEU A 125 -8.75 5.84 -4.51
CA LEU A 125 -9.77 5.85 -5.54
C LEU A 125 -9.96 4.46 -6.17
N VAL A 126 -8.87 3.81 -6.58
CA VAL A 126 -8.92 2.47 -7.20
C VAL A 126 -9.48 1.44 -6.22
N LEU A 127 -9.01 1.45 -4.97
CA LEU A 127 -9.54 0.56 -3.92
C LEU A 127 -11.02 0.84 -3.63
N ALA A 128 -11.41 2.11 -3.50
CA ALA A 128 -12.80 2.48 -3.25
C ALA A 128 -13.73 2.02 -4.38
N ALA A 129 -13.30 2.17 -5.64
CA ALA A 129 -14.03 1.68 -6.80
C ALA A 129 -14.13 0.14 -6.79
N GLY A 130 -13.03 -0.56 -6.55
CA GLY A 130 -12.98 -2.02 -6.51
C GLY A 130 -13.88 -2.65 -5.44
N PHE A 131 -14.06 -1.97 -4.30
CA PHE A 131 -14.96 -2.41 -3.22
C PHE A 131 -16.38 -1.81 -3.31
N GLY A 132 -16.73 -1.05 -4.36
CA GLY A 132 -18.08 -0.46 -4.51
C GLY A 132 -18.41 0.66 -3.51
N VAL A 133 -17.39 1.30 -2.93
CA VAL A 133 -17.50 2.31 -1.88
C VAL A 133 -16.98 3.68 -2.33
N ALA A 134 -17.24 4.08 -3.59
CA ALA A 134 -16.76 5.34 -4.17
C ALA A 134 -17.01 6.60 -3.31
N ARG A 135 -18.15 6.69 -2.61
CA ARG A 135 -18.45 7.79 -1.67
C ARG A 135 -17.45 7.91 -0.51
N SER A 136 -16.69 6.85 -0.24
CA SER A 136 -15.66 6.79 0.80
C SER A 136 -14.25 7.04 0.26
N ALA A 137 -14.07 7.27 -1.05
CA ALA A 137 -12.75 7.36 -1.66
C ALA A 137 -11.86 8.39 -0.96
N LEU A 138 -12.35 9.61 -0.73
CA LEU A 138 -11.57 10.65 -0.05
C LEU A 138 -11.13 10.24 1.36
N ASN A 139 -11.99 9.55 2.11
CA ASN A 139 -11.65 9.08 3.45
C ASN A 139 -10.58 7.98 3.40
N LEU A 140 -10.66 7.05 2.45
CA LEU A 140 -9.66 5.99 2.28
C LEU A 140 -8.33 6.56 1.79
N SER A 141 -8.37 7.51 0.85
CA SER A 141 -7.20 8.25 0.37
C SER A 141 -6.54 9.05 1.49
N ALA A 142 -7.31 9.71 2.36
CA ALA A 142 -6.78 10.43 3.51
C ALA A 142 -6.07 9.50 4.51
N MET A 143 -6.65 8.32 4.78
CA MET A 143 -6.00 7.30 5.62
C MET A 143 -4.66 6.84 5.00
N LEU A 144 -4.62 6.58 3.70
CA LEU A 144 -3.39 6.22 3.00
C LEU A 144 -2.39 7.37 3.00
N PHE A 145 -2.83 8.60 2.78
CA PHE A 145 -1.95 9.76 2.75
C PHE A 145 -1.26 9.99 4.10
N VAL A 146 -2.01 9.90 5.20
CA VAL A 146 -1.45 10.00 6.55
C VAL A 146 -0.46 8.86 6.82
N ALA A 147 -0.86 7.62 6.56
CA ALA A 147 -0.01 6.45 6.77
C ALA A 147 1.27 6.49 5.92
N ASN A 148 1.14 6.83 4.64
CA ASN A 148 2.23 6.96 3.69
C ASN A 148 3.19 8.08 4.09
N SER A 149 2.67 9.27 4.39
CA SER A 149 3.49 10.42 4.76
C SER A 149 4.24 10.15 6.07
N LEU A 150 3.57 9.57 7.07
CA LEU A 150 4.23 9.17 8.32
C LEU A 150 5.38 8.19 8.04
N GLY A 151 5.13 7.12 7.28
CA GLY A 151 6.16 6.13 6.95
C GLY A 151 7.32 6.72 6.15
N TYR A 152 7.01 7.54 5.15
CA TYR A 152 7.99 8.16 4.27
C TYR A 152 8.88 9.14 5.03
N PHE A 153 8.30 10.15 5.70
CA PHE A 153 9.09 11.20 6.34
C PHE A 153 9.79 10.71 7.61
N LEU A 154 9.19 9.80 8.38
CA LEU A 154 9.89 9.16 9.50
C LEU A 154 11.04 8.28 8.99
N GLY A 155 10.80 7.51 7.93
CA GLY A 155 11.85 6.74 7.26
C GLY A 155 13.00 7.64 6.82
N SER A 156 12.71 8.78 6.17
CA SER A 156 13.72 9.73 5.71
C SER A 156 14.53 10.29 6.88
N ALA A 157 13.89 10.73 7.96
CA ALA A 157 14.59 11.20 9.15
C ALA A 157 15.52 10.14 9.76
N VAL A 158 15.07 8.88 9.83
CA VAL A 158 15.89 7.76 10.32
C VAL A 158 17.07 7.49 9.38
N ASN A 159 16.83 7.46 8.07
CA ASN A 159 17.88 7.24 7.08
C ASN A 159 18.92 8.36 7.09
N ASP A 160 18.50 9.62 7.23
CA ASP A 160 19.40 10.77 7.28
C ASP A 160 20.28 10.75 8.54
N SER A 161 19.75 10.21 9.65
CA SER A 161 20.49 10.08 10.91
C SER A 161 21.52 8.93 10.93
N ILE A 162 21.25 7.82 10.25
CA ILE A 162 22.08 6.60 10.30
C ILE A 162 22.93 6.44 9.03
N GLY A 163 22.35 6.75 7.87
CA GLY A 163 22.99 6.66 6.57
C GLY A 163 23.30 5.23 6.11
N GLY A 164 23.82 5.16 4.88
CA GLY A 164 24.27 3.92 4.25
C GLY A 164 23.18 2.86 4.13
N LYS A 165 23.61 1.59 4.09
CA LYS A 165 22.70 0.46 3.88
C LYS A 165 21.78 0.22 5.07
N ALA A 166 22.26 0.44 6.29
CA ALA A 166 21.46 0.29 7.50
C ALA A 166 20.34 1.33 7.56
N GLY A 167 20.64 2.60 7.28
CA GLY A 167 19.64 3.66 7.16
C GLY A 167 18.58 3.32 6.12
N MET A 168 18.99 2.82 4.94
CA MET A 168 18.09 2.44 3.86
C MET A 168 17.12 1.30 4.26
N LEU A 169 17.61 0.29 4.99
CA LEU A 169 16.77 -0.80 5.49
C LEU A 169 15.80 -0.33 6.57
N LEU A 170 16.24 0.54 7.47
CA LEU A 170 15.40 1.13 8.50
C LEU A 170 14.34 2.06 7.90
N TRP A 171 14.68 2.77 6.82
CA TRP A 171 13.72 3.51 6.00
C TRP A 171 12.61 2.58 5.51
N GLY A 172 13.00 1.46 4.88
CA GLY A 172 12.08 0.43 4.40
C GLY A 172 11.19 -0.12 5.52
N LEU A 173 11.74 -0.32 6.71
CA LEU A 173 11.02 -0.79 7.89
C LEU A 173 9.95 0.21 8.35
N MET A 174 10.31 1.49 8.52
CA MET A 174 9.37 2.56 8.90
C MET A 174 8.27 2.73 7.85
N TYR A 175 8.65 2.80 6.58
CA TYR A 175 7.72 2.92 5.47
C TYR A 175 6.74 1.74 5.42
N GLY A 176 7.26 0.51 5.52
CA GLY A 176 6.46 -0.70 5.43
C GLY A 176 5.49 -0.86 6.59
N LEU A 177 5.90 -0.56 7.82
CA LEU A 177 5.01 -0.59 8.99
C LEU A 177 3.86 0.41 8.85
N CYS A 178 4.17 1.67 8.56
CA CYS A 178 3.16 2.72 8.49
C CYS A 178 2.21 2.53 7.30
N LEU A 179 2.73 2.36 6.09
CA LEU A 179 1.89 2.14 4.91
C LEU A 179 1.10 0.83 5.04
N GLY A 180 1.71 -0.21 5.59
CA GLY A 180 1.03 -1.48 5.89
C GLY A 180 -0.16 -1.32 6.82
N ALA A 181 -0.02 -0.53 7.90
CA ALA A 181 -1.13 -0.17 8.78
C ALA A 181 -2.24 0.55 8.01
N GLY A 182 -1.88 1.52 7.17
CA GLY A 182 -2.83 2.25 6.32
C GLY A 182 -3.60 1.33 5.36
N LEU A 183 -2.91 0.41 4.69
CA LEU A 183 -3.51 -0.57 3.79
C LEU A 183 -4.44 -1.52 4.54
N GLY A 184 -4.01 -2.03 5.71
CA GLY A 184 -4.85 -2.86 6.56
C GLY A 184 -6.13 -2.15 7.00
N ALA A 185 -6.04 -0.89 7.44
CA ALA A 185 -7.18 -0.08 7.81
C ALA A 185 -8.13 0.17 6.63
N VAL A 186 -7.59 0.54 5.47
CA VAL A 186 -8.40 0.79 4.26
C VAL A 186 -9.15 -0.46 3.83
N LEU A 187 -8.49 -1.62 3.80
CA LEU A 187 -9.14 -2.89 3.46
C LEU A 187 -10.23 -3.25 4.46
N HIS A 188 -10.02 -3.03 5.76
CA HIS A 188 -11.05 -3.22 6.78
C HIS A 188 -12.28 -2.33 6.53
N PHE A 189 -12.08 -1.01 6.39
CA PHE A 189 -13.19 -0.07 6.23
C PHE A 189 -13.90 -0.19 4.89
N ALA A 190 -13.17 -0.49 3.80
CA ALA A 190 -13.76 -0.70 2.49
C ALA A 190 -14.71 -1.91 2.50
N GLN A 191 -14.28 -3.02 3.10
CA GLN A 191 -15.11 -4.22 3.24
C GLN A 191 -16.30 -4.00 4.17
N ALA A 192 -16.07 -3.40 5.34
CA ALA A 192 -17.14 -3.12 6.31
C ALA A 192 -18.23 -2.20 5.74
N ARG A 193 -17.87 -1.26 4.86
CA ARG A 193 -18.82 -0.36 4.18
C ARG A 193 -19.47 -1.01 2.97
N GLY A 194 -18.74 -1.85 2.21
CA GLY A 194 -19.28 -2.62 1.09
C GLY A 194 -20.36 -3.59 1.54
N ALA A 195 -20.13 -4.29 2.65
CA ALA A 195 -21.09 -5.23 3.24
C ALA A 195 -22.41 -4.58 3.70
N ARG A 196 -22.43 -3.26 3.96
CA ARG A 196 -23.65 -2.53 4.33
C ARG A 196 -24.52 -2.11 3.14
N LYS A 197 -23.98 -2.19 1.91
CA LYS A 197 -24.69 -1.76 0.69
C LYS A 197 -25.31 -2.90 -0.12
N GLY A 198 -24.89 -4.14 0.12
CA GLY A 198 -25.47 -5.35 -0.48
C GLY A 198 -26.65 -5.86 0.33
#